data_AF-A0A6L4WXQ0-F1
#
_entry.id   AF-A0A6L4WXQ0-F1
#
_cell.length_a   1.000
_cell.length_b   1.000
_cell.length_c   1.000
_cell.angle_alpha   90.00
_cell.angle_beta   90.00
_cell.angle_gamma   90.00
#
_symmetry.space_group_name_H-M   'P 1'
#
loop_
_entity.id
_entity.type
_entity.pdbx_description
1 polymer ?
#
loop_
_entity_poly.entity_id
_entity_poly.type
_entity_poly.pdbx_seq_one_letter_code
_entity_poly.pdbx_strand_id
1 'polypeptide(L)'
;MADTQYDKATLAKLNAIAAGNDAAPQAGRRGGGLKLSGKGFEDIIFKHWGPNPTKKTYERSPFADDAAKHRAELVSKLPGERLVIPAGTVRHRTWDIDFLFRTGTAYAHLTGLGRDLEADSALVLDPVLNDDGTAGYHATIYLEPAIDRSNPRFFSDSKHGEFWVGPRPLPEDFHIMTGLDIKDRTELEDALRAGAGPDGIHIRLLRGYDPSIDALVNKVREESGLGDADANRAYDAVLEQAEDECRIIKTPREVAEIRKAVEATQRGFDRVADILPIARQVKRGERLLEATFTHSCRYEGNYISFETNAASGPRATILDYHANDHALKDGELFLLDAGIELDSLYSADITRTFPVNGKFTKEQREIYQAVLDSADAAIAAANKPGAVYHDMMDAVMVSIAHSLEKLGILPVSAEEALRPDGHQYNRWLYHGTGHHLGLDCHDAYRARNEFYPDAPLKPGMVFTLEPGLYFDAADEMVPERYRGIGARIEDDLVVDEDGVTKLLTTFARTPDEIEAWLAAHGPEDYLQSFLDHEAACAE
;
A
#
# COMPACT_ATOMS: atom_id res chain seq x y z
N MET A 1 26.70 1.13 -39.41
CA MET A 1 26.24 2.53 -39.51
C MET A 1 24.73 2.47 -39.59
N ALA A 2 24.05 2.80 -38.50
CA ALA A 2 22.61 2.69 -38.40
C ALA A 2 21.96 3.63 -39.43
N ASP A 3 21.11 3.05 -40.27
CA ASP A 3 20.24 3.74 -41.20
C ASP A 3 19.26 4.55 -40.35
N THR A 4 19.59 5.81 -40.07
CA THR A 4 18.74 6.68 -39.27
C THR A 4 17.48 6.93 -40.08
N GLN A 5 16.35 6.40 -39.60
CA GLN A 5 15.00 6.42 -40.16
C GLN A 5 14.45 7.82 -40.55
N TYR A 6 15.22 8.89 -40.34
CA TYR A 6 14.86 10.28 -40.62
C TYR A 6 16.03 11.01 -41.27
N ASP A 7 16.26 10.78 -42.57
CA ASP A 7 17.22 11.57 -43.31
C ASP A 7 16.80 13.06 -43.37
N LYS A 8 17.76 13.93 -43.70
CA LYS A 8 17.54 15.38 -43.74
C LYS A 8 16.38 15.79 -44.67
N ALA A 9 16.16 15.04 -45.74
CA ALA A 9 15.08 15.30 -46.69
C ALA A 9 13.70 14.92 -46.10
N THR A 10 13.65 13.82 -45.36
CA THR A 10 12.46 13.33 -44.64
C THR A 10 12.09 14.29 -43.52
N LEU A 11 13.06 14.72 -42.71
CA LEU A 11 12.84 15.73 -41.66
C LEU A 11 12.36 17.07 -42.25
N ALA A 12 12.92 17.53 -43.36
CA ALA A 12 12.45 18.75 -44.02
C ALA A 12 11.00 18.65 -44.50
N LYS A 13 10.60 17.50 -45.06
CA LYS A 13 9.21 17.23 -45.45
C LYS A 13 8.27 17.15 -44.25
N LEU A 14 8.67 16.43 -43.20
CA LEU A 14 7.89 16.32 -41.96
C LEU A 14 7.70 17.70 -41.31
N ASN A 15 8.75 18.52 -41.26
CA ASN A 15 8.67 19.89 -40.74
C ASN A 15 7.80 20.79 -41.62
N ALA A 16 7.84 20.65 -42.95
CA ALA A 16 6.97 21.40 -43.85
C ALA A 16 5.49 21.00 -43.69
N ILE A 17 5.20 19.71 -43.46
CA ILE A 17 3.86 19.21 -43.14
C ILE A 17 3.42 19.76 -41.77
N ALA A 18 4.28 19.66 -40.76
CA ALA A 18 4.00 20.12 -39.40
C ALA A 18 3.83 21.64 -39.30
N ALA A 19 4.51 22.43 -40.15
CA ALA A 19 4.32 23.87 -40.25
C ALA A 19 2.91 24.26 -40.73
N GLY A 20 2.17 23.32 -41.34
CA GLY A 20 0.75 23.46 -41.68
C GLY A 20 -0.19 23.04 -40.55
N ASN A 21 0.31 22.49 -39.44
CA ASN A 21 -0.50 22.24 -38.26
C ASN A 21 -0.74 23.57 -37.52
N ASP A 22 -1.97 23.80 -37.09
CA ASP A 22 -2.28 24.94 -36.23
C ASP A 22 -1.48 24.83 -34.93
N ALA A 23 -0.58 25.79 -34.69
CA ALA A 23 0.20 25.87 -33.44
C ALA A 23 -0.62 26.45 -32.27
N ALA A 24 -1.74 27.11 -32.58
CA ALA A 24 -2.69 27.59 -31.61
C ALA A 24 -3.86 26.59 -31.49
N PRO A 25 -4.17 26.08 -30.30
CA PRO A 25 -5.36 25.25 -30.13
C PRO A 25 -6.60 26.07 -30.50
N GLN A 26 -7.56 25.44 -31.19
CA GLN A 26 -8.86 26.08 -31.43
C GLN A 26 -9.48 26.47 -30.08
N ALA A 27 -9.95 27.72 -29.98
CA ALA A 27 -10.58 28.21 -28.77
C ALA A 27 -11.86 27.40 -28.46
N GLY A 28 -11.82 26.62 -27.38
CA GLY A 28 -12.99 26.38 -26.53
C GLY A 28 -14.08 25.44 -27.05
N ARG A 29 -13.76 24.19 -27.38
CA ARG A 29 -14.68 23.09 -27.05
C ARG A 29 -14.23 22.40 -25.78
N ARG A 30 -14.45 23.06 -24.64
CA ARG A 30 -14.63 22.33 -23.37
C ARG A 30 -16.02 21.72 -23.44
N GLY A 31 -16.16 20.43 -23.10
CA GLY A 31 -17.46 19.75 -23.18
C GLY A 31 -18.49 20.48 -22.32
N GLY A 32 -19.50 21.09 -22.96
CA GLY A 32 -20.85 21.44 -22.45
C GLY A 32 -21.06 22.09 -21.07
N GLY A 33 -20.05 22.40 -20.27
CA GLY A 33 -20.19 22.77 -18.87
C GLY A 33 -20.83 24.15 -18.67
N LEU A 34 -21.69 24.27 -17.64
CA LEU A 34 -22.27 25.54 -17.21
C LEU A 34 -21.19 26.45 -16.63
N LYS A 35 -21.04 27.66 -17.16
CA LYS A 35 -20.18 28.69 -16.58
C LYS A 35 -20.95 29.48 -15.53
N LEU A 36 -20.60 29.33 -14.26
CA LEU A 36 -21.11 30.17 -13.17
C LEU A 36 -20.53 31.58 -13.30
N SER A 37 -21.37 32.53 -13.72
CA SER A 37 -20.95 33.93 -13.89
C SER A 37 -22.17 34.87 -13.89
N GLY A 38 -21.94 36.13 -13.53
CA GLY A 38 -22.95 37.18 -13.60
C GLY A 38 -23.19 37.86 -12.27
N LYS A 39 -23.38 39.19 -12.31
CA LYS A 39 -23.46 40.04 -11.12
C LYS A 39 -24.51 39.60 -10.10
N GLY A 40 -25.70 39.21 -10.55
CA GLY A 40 -26.76 38.76 -9.64
C GLY A 40 -26.42 37.48 -8.87
N PHE A 41 -25.65 36.58 -9.50
CA PHE A 41 -25.14 35.39 -8.83
C PHE A 41 -24.02 35.75 -7.85
N GLU A 42 -23.05 36.57 -8.25
CA GLU A 42 -21.95 37.05 -7.40
C GLU A 42 -22.47 37.83 -6.17
N ASP A 43 -23.55 38.60 -6.34
CA ASP A 43 -24.17 39.40 -5.27
C ASP A 43 -24.80 38.53 -4.16
N ILE A 44 -25.21 37.29 -4.48
CA ILE A 44 -25.92 36.37 -3.57
C ILE A 44 -25.07 35.19 -3.10
N ILE A 45 -24.11 34.69 -3.91
CA ILE A 45 -23.39 33.43 -3.65
C ILE A 45 -22.53 33.45 -2.38
N PHE A 46 -22.15 34.62 -1.87
CA PHE A 46 -21.37 34.75 -0.63
C PHE A 46 -22.22 35.16 0.59
N LYS A 47 -23.55 35.28 0.43
CA LYS A 47 -24.46 35.78 1.47
C LYS A 47 -25.53 34.75 1.81
N HIS A 48 -26.19 34.93 2.95
CA HIS A 48 -27.32 34.11 3.40
C HIS A 48 -27.01 32.62 3.63
N TRP A 49 -25.74 32.26 3.81
CA TRP A 49 -25.35 30.95 4.29
C TRP A 49 -25.49 30.85 5.81
N GLY A 50 -26.14 29.80 6.30
CA GLY A 50 -26.10 29.42 7.72
C GLY A 50 -24.82 28.65 8.07
N PRO A 51 -24.66 28.22 9.35
CA PRO A 51 -23.62 27.28 9.75
C PRO A 51 -23.64 26.05 8.85
N ASN A 52 -22.47 25.48 8.55
CA ASN A 52 -22.40 24.25 7.75
C ASN A 52 -22.79 23.05 8.64
N PRO A 53 -23.95 22.40 8.41
CA PRO A 53 -24.42 21.32 9.27
C PRO A 53 -23.59 20.03 9.14
N THR A 54 -22.76 19.91 8.10
CA THR A 54 -21.89 18.75 7.85
C THR A 54 -20.42 19.04 8.15
N LYS A 55 -20.09 20.21 8.73
CA LYS A 55 -18.72 20.48 9.15
C LYS A 55 -18.39 19.55 10.31
N LYS A 56 -17.40 18.69 10.09
CA LYS A 56 -16.91 17.76 11.11
C LYS A 56 -16.18 18.54 12.21
N THR A 57 -16.32 18.07 13.44
CA THR A 57 -15.43 18.45 14.54
C THR A 57 -14.31 17.42 14.58
N TYR A 58 -13.08 17.91 14.68
CA TYR A 58 -11.90 17.05 14.73
C TYR A 58 -11.38 16.98 16.16
N GLU A 59 -10.92 15.80 16.55
CA GLU A 59 -10.28 15.53 17.84
C GLU A 59 -8.80 15.20 17.60
N ARG A 60 -8.02 15.18 18.68
CA ARG A 60 -6.62 14.77 18.60
C ARG A 60 -6.52 13.34 18.06
N SER A 61 -5.66 13.11 17.08
CA SER A 61 -5.43 11.78 16.54
C SER A 61 -4.85 10.86 17.62
N PRO A 62 -5.30 9.59 17.72
CA PRO A 62 -4.71 8.63 18.63
C PRO A 62 -3.23 8.32 18.30
N PHE A 63 -2.78 8.59 17.07
CA PHE A 63 -1.39 8.39 16.63
C PHE A 63 -0.50 9.63 16.79
N ALA A 64 -1.03 10.77 17.24
CA ALA A 64 -0.26 12.01 17.27
C ALA A 64 1.02 11.91 18.14
N ASP A 65 0.95 11.18 19.25
CA ASP A 65 2.07 11.00 20.16
C ASP A 65 3.06 9.92 19.67
N ASP A 66 2.59 8.90 18.95
CA ASP A 66 3.44 7.91 18.30
C ASP A 66 4.19 8.57 17.13
N ALA A 67 3.51 9.35 16.29
CA ALA A 67 4.10 10.19 15.25
C ALA A 67 5.18 11.15 15.78
N ALA A 68 5.01 11.69 16.99
CA ALA A 68 6.05 12.52 17.62
C ALA A 68 7.34 11.73 17.93
N LYS A 69 7.22 10.47 18.35
CA LYS A 69 8.36 9.57 18.56
C LYS A 69 9.01 9.20 17.23
N HIS A 70 8.22 8.89 16.21
CA HIS A 70 8.73 8.56 14.87
C HIS A 70 9.51 9.73 14.25
N ARG A 71 8.99 10.97 14.34
CA ARG A 71 9.73 12.16 13.92
C ARG A 71 11.05 12.34 14.69
N ALA A 72 11.03 12.12 16.01
CA ALA A 72 12.25 12.23 16.82
C ALA A 72 13.29 11.14 16.43
N GLU A 73 12.84 9.92 16.16
CA GLU A 73 13.70 8.85 15.68
C GLU A 73 14.31 9.18 14.31
N LEU A 74 13.49 9.61 13.35
CA LEU A 74 13.96 9.98 12.01
C LEU A 74 14.99 11.12 12.07
N VAL A 75 14.72 12.17 12.85
CA VAL A 75 15.65 13.28 13.05
C VAL A 75 16.94 12.82 13.73
N SER A 76 16.89 11.85 14.64
CA SER A 76 18.11 11.30 15.26
C SER A 76 19.02 10.57 14.26
N LYS A 77 18.44 10.01 13.19
CA LYS A 77 19.18 9.37 12.08
C LYS A 77 19.78 10.41 11.12
N LEU A 78 19.16 11.59 11.00
CA LEU A 78 19.54 12.67 10.07
C LEU A 78 19.63 14.04 10.78
N PRO A 79 20.50 14.18 11.80
CA PRO A 79 20.51 15.37 12.64
C PRO A 79 21.02 16.60 11.89
N GLY A 80 20.41 17.76 12.15
CA GLY A 80 20.86 19.05 11.61
C GLY A 80 20.44 19.34 10.17
N GLU A 81 19.63 18.47 9.56
CA GLU A 81 19.14 18.63 8.19
C GLU A 81 17.65 18.96 8.16
N ARG A 82 17.20 19.66 7.10
CA ARG A 82 15.78 19.93 6.85
C ARG A 82 15.18 18.77 6.06
N LEU A 83 14.14 18.15 6.59
CA LEU A 83 13.46 17.02 5.94
C LEU A 83 12.10 17.46 5.41
N VAL A 84 11.85 17.20 4.12
CA VAL A 84 10.59 17.55 3.43
C VAL A 84 9.84 16.27 3.07
N ILE A 85 8.65 16.12 3.61
CA ILE A 85 7.80 14.94 3.48
C ILE A 85 6.46 15.37 2.86
N PRO A 86 6.28 15.22 1.53
CA PRO A 86 5.01 15.55 0.89
C PRO A 86 3.91 14.54 1.26
N ALA A 87 2.68 15.01 1.42
CA ALA A 87 1.49 14.15 1.50
C ALA A 87 1.15 13.49 0.15
N GLY A 88 1.70 14.03 -0.95
CA GLY A 88 1.40 13.58 -2.30
C GLY A 88 0.23 14.33 -2.94
N THR A 89 -0.05 14.03 -4.20
CA THR A 89 -1.08 14.70 -5.00
C THR A 89 -2.12 13.72 -5.54
N VAL A 90 -3.31 14.24 -5.86
CA VAL A 90 -4.36 13.46 -6.51
C VAL A 90 -3.86 12.92 -7.85
N ARG A 91 -4.01 11.61 -8.08
CA ARG A 91 -3.57 10.96 -9.32
C ARG A 91 -4.67 10.98 -10.37
N HIS A 92 -4.33 11.43 -11.57
CA HIS A 92 -5.27 11.54 -12.69
C HIS A 92 -5.55 10.17 -13.33
N ARG A 93 -6.84 9.85 -13.53
CA ARG A 93 -7.29 8.64 -14.23
C ARG A 93 -7.54 8.92 -15.71
N THR A 94 -8.52 9.78 -16.03
CA THR A 94 -8.81 10.19 -17.40
C THR A 94 -9.59 11.50 -17.43
N TRP A 95 -9.09 12.47 -18.20
CA TRP A 95 -9.68 13.81 -18.36
C TRP A 95 -9.82 14.58 -17.03
N ASP A 96 -11.05 14.74 -16.55
CA ASP A 96 -11.43 15.40 -15.30
C ASP A 96 -11.78 14.39 -14.19
N ILE A 97 -11.48 13.11 -14.42
CA ILE A 97 -11.69 12.03 -13.46
C ILE A 97 -10.35 11.65 -12.84
N ASP A 98 -10.31 11.75 -11.52
CA ASP A 98 -9.17 11.38 -10.69
C ASP A 98 -9.42 10.02 -10.00
N PHE A 99 -8.33 9.38 -9.57
CA PHE A 99 -8.41 8.28 -8.60
C PHE A 99 -8.76 8.81 -7.21
N LEU A 100 -9.17 7.93 -6.32
CA LEU A 100 -9.23 8.27 -4.90
C LEU A 100 -7.83 8.67 -4.43
N PHE A 101 -7.75 9.77 -3.69
CA PHE A 101 -6.49 10.20 -3.09
C PHE A 101 -6.11 9.23 -1.97
N ARG A 102 -4.86 8.78 -1.99
CA ARG A 102 -4.19 8.10 -0.88
C ARG A 102 -2.95 8.92 -0.50
N THR A 103 -2.86 9.34 0.75
CA THR A 103 -1.72 10.12 1.23
C THR A 103 -0.44 9.27 1.22
N GLY A 104 0.70 9.91 1.05
CA GLY A 104 2.00 9.27 1.13
C GLY A 104 2.25 8.68 2.52
N THR A 105 2.82 7.49 2.56
CA THR A 105 2.88 6.69 3.78
C THR A 105 3.73 7.33 4.87
N ALA A 106 4.91 7.85 4.50
CA ALA A 106 5.76 8.61 5.40
C ALA A 106 5.05 9.83 6.00
N TYR A 107 4.23 10.52 5.20
CA TYR A 107 3.45 11.66 5.70
C TYR A 107 2.40 11.20 6.72
N ALA A 108 1.68 10.11 6.45
CA ALA A 108 0.72 9.55 7.40
C ALA A 108 1.40 9.12 8.71
N HIS A 109 2.50 8.38 8.61
CA HIS A 109 3.31 7.89 9.73
C HIS A 109 3.85 9.04 10.60
N LEU A 110 4.44 10.06 9.98
CA LEU A 110 5.11 11.16 10.67
C LEU A 110 4.16 12.27 11.15
N THR A 111 2.93 12.34 10.64
CA THR A 111 1.91 13.30 11.16
C THR A 111 0.95 12.64 12.14
N GLY A 112 0.77 11.32 12.06
CA GLY A 112 -0.23 10.58 12.81
C GLY A 112 -1.65 10.85 12.32
N LEU A 113 -1.84 11.45 11.14
CA LEU A 113 -3.18 11.67 10.60
C LEU A 113 -3.84 10.36 10.16
N GLY A 114 -3.03 9.42 9.67
CA GLY A 114 -3.45 8.06 9.31
C GLY A 114 -4.71 8.02 8.45
N ARG A 115 -4.97 9.01 7.59
CA ARG A 115 -6.17 9.11 6.75
C ARG A 115 -5.88 10.00 5.54
N ASP A 116 -6.69 9.84 4.49
CA ASP A 116 -6.64 10.64 3.27
C ASP A 116 -7.39 11.97 3.43
N LEU A 117 -6.79 12.91 4.14
CA LEU A 117 -7.43 14.20 4.47
C LEU A 117 -7.20 15.28 3.42
N GLU A 118 -5.95 15.56 3.06
CA GLU A 118 -5.61 16.71 2.22
C GLU A 118 -4.37 16.44 1.35
N ALA A 119 -4.58 16.47 0.05
CA ALA A 119 -3.51 16.39 -0.94
C ALA A 119 -2.68 17.68 -0.99
N ASP A 120 -1.56 17.62 -1.70
CA ASP A 120 -0.70 18.76 -2.00
C ASP A 120 -0.10 19.47 -0.77
N SER A 121 -0.18 18.86 0.41
CA SER A 121 0.43 19.35 1.65
C SER A 121 1.83 18.78 1.86
N ALA A 122 2.62 19.43 2.72
CA ALA A 122 3.98 19.00 3.06
C ALA A 122 4.26 19.14 4.55
N LEU A 123 4.78 18.09 5.17
CA LEU A 123 5.40 18.15 6.48
C LEU A 123 6.87 18.55 6.29
N VAL A 124 7.31 19.59 7.00
CA VAL A 124 8.72 20.01 7.04
C VAL A 124 9.22 19.87 8.47
N LEU A 125 10.35 19.17 8.62
CA LEU A 125 11.09 19.05 9.87
C LEU A 125 12.32 19.96 9.76
N ASP A 126 12.25 21.11 10.42
CA ASP A 126 13.32 22.09 10.48
C ASP A 126 14.28 21.75 11.63
N PRO A 127 15.60 21.68 11.39
CA PRO A 127 16.54 21.41 12.46
C PRO A 127 16.64 22.61 13.40
N VAL A 128 16.67 22.36 14.71
CA VAL A 128 16.91 23.38 15.73
C VAL A 128 18.02 22.94 16.68
N LEU A 129 18.65 23.89 17.37
CA LEU A 129 19.57 23.60 18.46
C LEU A 129 18.81 23.69 19.77
N ASN A 130 18.81 22.61 20.55
CA ASN A 130 18.27 22.60 21.90
C ASN A 130 19.20 23.38 22.85
N ASP A 131 18.69 23.80 24.01
CA ASP A 131 19.45 24.55 25.02
C ASP A 131 20.72 23.83 25.50
N ASP A 132 20.72 22.48 25.45
CA ASP A 132 21.86 21.63 25.82
C ASP A 132 22.88 21.40 24.69
N GLY A 133 22.66 22.02 23.52
CA GLY A 133 23.51 21.89 22.34
C GLY A 133 23.26 20.64 21.50
N THR A 134 22.23 19.84 21.80
CA THR A 134 21.81 18.72 20.96
C THR A 134 20.94 19.20 19.79
N ALA A 135 20.92 18.43 18.70
CA ALA A 135 20.03 18.69 17.57
C ALA A 135 18.59 18.26 17.91
N GLY A 136 17.66 19.20 17.82
CA GLY A 136 16.23 18.95 17.86
C GLY A 136 15.58 19.27 16.51
N TYR A 137 14.25 19.31 16.50
CA TYR A 137 13.50 19.75 15.32
C TYR A 137 12.29 20.60 15.70
N HIS A 138 11.85 21.42 14.76
CA HIS A 138 10.54 22.03 14.74
C HIS A 138 9.75 21.48 13.54
N ALA A 139 8.52 21.03 13.77
CA ALA A 139 7.70 20.39 12.74
C ALA A 139 6.53 21.30 12.33
N THR A 140 6.39 21.53 11.04
CA THR A 140 5.32 22.37 10.47
C THR A 140 4.68 21.67 9.28
N ILE A 141 3.35 21.66 9.21
CA ILE A 141 2.60 21.27 8.01
C ILE A 141 2.30 22.53 7.18
N TYR A 142 2.69 22.52 5.92
CA TYR A 142 2.35 23.53 4.93
C TYR A 142 1.23 22.99 4.04
N LEU A 143 0.06 23.63 4.06
CA LEU A 143 -1.11 23.20 3.28
C LEU A 143 -1.87 24.40 2.72
N GLU A 144 -2.64 24.18 1.66
CA GLU A 144 -3.56 25.20 1.16
C GLU A 144 -4.80 25.23 2.06
N PRO A 145 -5.12 26.35 2.73
CA PRO A 145 -6.29 26.43 3.59
C PRO A 145 -7.59 26.12 2.83
N ALA A 146 -8.60 25.62 3.55
CA ALA A 146 -9.91 25.36 2.97
C ALA A 146 -10.46 26.62 2.28
N ILE A 147 -10.95 26.44 1.05
CA ILE A 147 -11.53 27.52 0.25
C ILE A 147 -13.03 27.62 0.56
N ASP A 148 -13.31 28.19 1.72
CA ASP A 148 -14.66 28.35 2.25
C ASP A 148 -15.39 29.55 1.64
N ARG A 149 -16.59 29.84 2.17
CA ARG A 149 -17.49 30.91 1.71
C ARG A 149 -16.92 32.33 1.89
N SER A 150 -15.80 32.52 2.57
CA SER A 150 -15.12 33.81 2.68
C SER A 150 -14.16 34.06 1.50
N ASN A 151 -13.81 33.02 0.75
CA ASN A 151 -12.85 33.08 -0.34
C ASN A 151 -13.54 33.20 -1.71
N PRO A 152 -13.16 34.15 -2.58
CA PRO A 152 -13.71 34.26 -3.94
C PRO A 152 -13.61 32.97 -4.77
N ARG A 153 -12.64 32.10 -4.46
CA ARG A 153 -12.45 30.79 -5.11
C ARG A 153 -13.50 29.75 -4.72
N PHE A 154 -14.33 30.00 -3.71
CA PHE A 154 -15.35 29.10 -3.17
C PHE A 154 -16.12 28.31 -4.24
N PHE A 155 -16.64 29.01 -5.25
CA PHE A 155 -17.36 28.40 -6.37
C PHE A 155 -16.57 28.42 -7.69
N SER A 156 -15.54 29.25 -7.82
CA SER A 156 -14.82 29.39 -9.10
C SER A 156 -13.73 28.34 -9.28
N ASP A 157 -13.30 27.71 -8.18
CA ASP A 157 -12.33 26.61 -8.18
C ASP A 157 -13.08 25.29 -7.99
N SER A 158 -13.36 24.60 -9.11
CA SER A 158 -14.10 23.35 -9.10
C SER A 158 -13.35 22.18 -8.47
N LYS A 159 -12.04 22.34 -8.25
CA LYS A 159 -11.21 21.30 -7.66
C LYS A 159 -11.09 21.47 -6.15
N HIS A 160 -10.88 22.70 -5.66
CA HIS A 160 -10.51 22.92 -4.25
C HIS A 160 -11.58 23.72 -3.47
N GLY A 161 -12.55 24.34 -4.14
CA GLY A 161 -13.61 25.14 -3.54
C GLY A 161 -14.65 24.30 -2.80
N GLU A 162 -14.98 24.66 -1.56
CA GLU A 162 -15.96 23.91 -0.73
C GLU A 162 -17.35 23.80 -1.38
N PHE A 163 -17.67 24.68 -2.33
CA PHE A 163 -18.91 24.57 -3.11
C PHE A 163 -19.00 23.26 -3.90
N TRP A 164 -17.86 22.71 -4.32
CA TRP A 164 -17.76 21.55 -5.19
C TRP A 164 -17.34 20.29 -4.45
N VAL A 165 -16.32 20.40 -3.59
CA VAL A 165 -15.71 19.25 -2.92
C VAL A 165 -16.14 19.10 -1.46
N GLY A 166 -17.01 20.00 -0.98
CA GLY A 166 -17.50 20.01 0.39
C GLY A 166 -16.50 20.63 1.38
N PRO A 167 -16.89 20.71 2.68
CA PRO A 167 -16.06 21.29 3.71
C PRO A 167 -14.80 20.45 3.94
N ARG A 168 -13.67 21.13 4.15
CA ARG A 168 -12.37 20.52 4.47
C ARG A 168 -11.92 20.91 5.88
N PRO A 169 -11.02 20.15 6.53
CA PRO A 169 -10.46 20.57 7.81
C PRO A 169 -9.75 21.93 7.63
N LEU A 170 -9.93 22.82 8.61
CA LEU A 170 -9.23 24.09 8.66
C LEU A 170 -7.81 23.91 9.24
N PRO A 171 -6.89 24.88 9.08
CA PRO A 171 -5.58 24.82 9.71
C PRO A 171 -5.64 24.52 11.22
N GLU A 172 -6.59 25.10 11.96
CA GLU A 172 -6.79 24.79 13.38
C GLU A 172 -7.19 23.34 13.63
N ASP A 173 -7.94 22.70 12.73
CA ASP A 173 -8.33 21.30 12.85
C ASP A 173 -7.11 20.38 12.69
N PHE A 174 -6.20 20.69 11.75
CA PHE A 174 -4.92 19.98 11.62
C PHE A 174 -4.04 20.14 12.86
N HIS A 175 -4.00 21.34 13.44
CA HIS A 175 -3.30 21.56 14.70
C HIS A 175 -3.91 20.73 15.85
N ILE A 176 -5.24 20.68 15.96
CA ILE A 176 -5.92 19.84 16.96
C ILE A 176 -5.56 18.36 16.77
N MET A 177 -5.65 17.85 15.54
CA MET A 177 -5.38 16.44 15.23
C MET A 177 -3.93 16.04 15.53
N THR A 178 -2.96 16.88 15.16
CA THR A 178 -1.53 16.49 15.15
C THR A 178 -0.72 17.10 16.29
N GLY A 179 -1.14 18.26 16.80
CA GLY A 179 -0.35 19.12 17.69
C GLY A 179 0.78 19.88 16.98
N LEU A 180 0.80 19.88 15.64
CA LEU A 180 1.84 20.54 14.84
C LEU A 180 1.44 21.97 14.47
N ASP A 181 2.44 22.81 14.21
CA ASP A 181 2.20 24.13 13.63
C ASP A 181 1.77 23.98 12.17
N ILE A 182 0.79 24.80 11.76
CA ILE A 182 0.21 24.76 10.42
C ILE A 182 0.42 26.12 9.77
N LYS A 183 0.95 26.12 8.55
CA LYS A 183 1.19 27.33 7.75
C LYS A 183 0.58 27.21 6.36
N ASP A 184 0.37 28.35 5.73
CA ASP A 184 -0.11 28.39 4.35
C ASP A 184 0.99 27.86 3.41
N ARG A 185 0.59 27.02 2.44
CA ARG A 185 1.50 26.44 1.45
C ARG A 185 2.31 27.49 0.68
N THR A 186 1.78 28.71 0.51
CA THR A 186 2.50 29.81 -0.15
C THR A 186 3.75 30.25 0.61
N GLU A 187 3.85 29.97 1.91
CA GLU A 187 5.04 30.25 2.72
C GLU A 187 6.14 29.18 2.59
N LEU A 188 5.84 28.04 1.96
CA LEU A 188 6.76 26.90 1.89
C LEU A 188 8.07 27.26 1.17
N GLU A 189 8.02 28.01 0.06
CA GLU A 189 9.23 28.38 -0.68
C GLU A 189 10.22 29.18 0.18
N ASP A 190 9.72 30.19 0.88
CA ASP A 190 10.54 31.04 1.74
C ASP A 190 11.07 30.27 2.95
N ALA A 191 10.26 29.39 3.53
CA ALA A 191 10.67 28.51 4.62
C ALA A 191 11.80 27.55 4.20
N LEU A 192 11.68 26.92 3.02
CA LEU A 192 12.72 26.04 2.48
C LEU A 192 14.02 26.81 2.18
N ARG A 193 13.94 28.06 1.75
CA ARG A 193 15.10 28.91 1.44
C ARG A 193 15.82 29.39 2.71
N ALA A 194 15.10 29.57 3.81
CA ALA A 194 15.66 30.10 5.05
C ALA A 194 16.80 29.22 5.58
N GLY A 195 18.02 29.78 5.59
CA GLY A 195 19.23 29.12 6.08
C GLY A 195 19.82 28.03 5.16
N ALA A 196 19.21 27.77 4.00
CA ALA A 196 19.68 26.72 3.09
C ALA A 196 20.93 27.15 2.33
N GLY A 197 21.92 26.25 2.23
CA GLY A 197 23.14 26.47 1.45
C GLY A 197 24.28 25.51 1.83
N PRO A 198 25.42 25.53 1.11
CA PRO A 198 26.53 24.59 1.31
C PRO A 198 27.14 24.61 2.72
N ASP A 199 27.21 25.81 3.32
CA ASP A 199 27.67 26.02 4.71
C ASP A 199 26.50 26.19 5.69
N GLY A 200 25.27 25.91 5.23
CA GLY A 200 24.03 26.09 5.97
C GLY A 200 23.26 24.78 6.12
N ILE A 201 21.93 24.86 6.07
CA ILE A 201 21.04 23.71 6.22
C ILE A 201 20.94 22.98 4.88
N HIS A 202 21.31 21.69 4.87
CA HIS A 202 21.03 20.81 3.75
C HIS A 202 19.55 20.38 3.79
N ILE A 203 18.93 20.25 2.62
CA ILE A 203 17.51 19.88 2.48
C ILE A 203 17.45 18.48 1.88
N ARG A 204 16.71 17.56 2.50
CA ARG A 204 16.34 16.24 1.95
C ARG A 204 14.85 16.19 1.64
N LEU A 205 14.48 15.43 0.61
CA LEU A 205 13.12 15.33 0.10
C LEU A 205 12.73 13.87 -0.10
N LEU A 206 11.56 13.48 0.41
CA LEU A 206 10.88 12.26 -0.03
C LEU A 206 10.23 12.52 -1.39
N ARG A 207 10.94 12.14 -2.45
CA ARG A 207 10.65 12.48 -3.84
C ARG A 207 9.54 11.61 -4.43
N GLY A 208 8.84 12.10 -5.46
CA GLY A 208 7.91 11.31 -6.28
C GLY A 208 6.47 11.28 -5.77
N TYR A 209 6.23 11.80 -4.58
CA TYR A 209 4.89 11.93 -4.00
C TYR A 209 4.11 13.11 -4.63
N ASP A 210 4.73 14.29 -4.71
CA ASP A 210 4.14 15.49 -5.31
C ASP A 210 5.14 16.17 -6.28
N PRO A 211 4.92 16.10 -7.60
CA PRO A 211 5.80 16.72 -8.59
C PRO A 211 5.97 18.24 -8.44
N SER A 212 4.99 18.94 -7.87
CA SER A 212 5.08 20.38 -7.65
C SER A 212 6.00 20.72 -6.48
N ILE A 213 5.97 19.93 -5.40
CA ILE A 213 6.92 20.05 -4.29
C ILE A 213 8.31 19.60 -4.75
N ASP A 214 8.43 18.51 -5.51
CA ASP A 214 9.71 18.06 -6.08
C ASP A 214 10.40 19.17 -6.88
N ALA A 215 9.64 19.85 -7.75
CA ALA A 215 10.13 20.97 -8.54
C ALA A 215 10.52 22.17 -7.66
N LEU A 216 9.70 22.49 -6.66
CA LEU A 216 9.97 23.58 -5.72
C LEU A 216 11.26 23.35 -4.92
N VAL A 217 11.44 22.17 -4.33
CA VAL A 217 12.65 21.84 -3.56
C VAL A 217 13.88 21.84 -4.46
N ASN A 218 13.80 21.27 -5.68
CA ASN A 218 14.92 21.31 -6.62
C ASN A 218 15.31 22.75 -6.98
N LYS A 219 14.34 23.62 -7.28
CA LYS A 219 14.58 25.05 -7.52
C LYS A 219 15.28 25.71 -6.34
N VAL A 220 14.78 25.51 -5.11
CA VAL A 220 15.37 26.09 -3.90
C VAL A 220 16.80 25.59 -3.69
N ARG A 221 17.06 24.28 -3.87
CA ARG A 221 18.42 23.70 -3.76
C ARG A 221 19.39 24.33 -4.75
N GLU A 222 19.00 24.46 -6.02
CA GLU A 222 19.83 25.07 -7.07
C GLU A 222 20.15 26.54 -6.74
N GLU A 223 19.13 27.31 -6.38
CA GLU A 223 19.29 28.73 -6.04
C GLU A 223 20.08 28.96 -4.74
N SER A 224 20.02 28.00 -3.80
CA SER A 224 20.81 27.99 -2.57
C SER A 224 22.21 27.38 -2.75
N GLY A 225 22.56 26.87 -3.93
CA GLY A 225 23.89 26.28 -4.20
C GLY A 225 24.09 24.86 -3.69
N LEU A 226 23.02 24.15 -3.32
CA LEU A 226 23.03 22.74 -2.89
C LEU A 226 23.11 21.73 -4.06
N GLY A 227 23.17 22.22 -5.30
CA GLY A 227 23.20 21.39 -6.51
C GLY A 227 21.81 21.06 -7.07
N ASP A 228 21.80 20.42 -8.22
CA ASP A 228 20.59 20.02 -8.93
C ASP A 228 19.94 18.76 -8.34
N ALA A 229 18.86 18.30 -8.97
CA ALA A 229 18.16 17.07 -8.57
C ALA A 229 19.09 15.85 -8.58
N ASP A 230 20.00 15.76 -9.55
CA ASP A 230 20.91 14.63 -9.74
C ASP A 230 21.94 14.54 -8.60
N ALA A 231 22.51 15.68 -8.22
CA ALA A 231 23.44 15.79 -7.10
C ALA A 231 22.81 15.40 -5.76
N ASN A 232 21.49 15.61 -5.62
CA ASN A 232 20.76 15.37 -4.37
C ASN A 232 20.07 13.99 -4.30
N ARG A 233 20.06 13.20 -5.38
CA ARG A 233 19.37 11.89 -5.40
C ARG A 233 19.84 10.93 -4.31
N ALA A 234 21.14 10.85 -4.07
CA ALA A 234 21.69 9.97 -3.03
C ALA A 234 21.29 10.44 -1.62
N TYR A 235 21.15 11.76 -1.41
CA TYR A 235 20.71 12.31 -0.14
C TYR A 235 19.21 12.05 0.11
N ASP A 236 18.40 12.19 -0.93
CA ASP A 236 16.97 11.87 -0.88
C ASP A 236 16.75 10.37 -0.60
N ALA A 237 17.50 9.48 -1.26
CA ALA A 237 17.42 8.04 -1.02
C ALA A 237 17.77 7.64 0.43
N VAL A 238 18.73 8.34 1.06
CA VAL A 238 19.04 8.11 2.49
C VAL A 238 17.89 8.53 3.40
N LEU A 239 17.13 9.58 3.05
CA LEU A 239 15.90 9.93 3.78
C LEU A 239 14.83 8.85 3.63
N GLU A 240 14.64 8.31 2.42
CA GLU A 240 13.72 7.19 2.18
C GLU A 240 14.08 5.96 3.01
N GLN A 241 15.36 5.56 3.00
CA GLN A 241 15.84 4.42 3.80
C GLN A 241 15.63 4.65 5.31
N ALA A 242 15.97 5.85 5.80
CA ALA A 242 15.83 6.18 7.22
C ALA A 242 14.38 6.20 7.69
N GLU A 243 13.44 6.63 6.84
CA GLU A 243 12.01 6.64 7.15
C GLU A 243 11.43 5.22 7.16
N ASP A 244 11.74 4.41 6.15
CA ASP A 244 11.34 2.99 6.09
C ASP A 244 11.84 2.21 7.32
N GLU A 245 13.06 2.49 7.78
CA GLU A 245 13.61 1.89 8.99
C GLU A 245 12.85 2.24 10.26
N CYS A 246 12.29 3.46 10.36
CA CYS A 246 11.46 3.86 11.49
C CYS A 246 10.12 3.10 11.54
N ARG A 247 9.68 2.52 10.41
CA ARG A 247 8.44 1.74 10.29
C ARG A 247 8.61 0.24 10.57
N ILE A 248 9.85 -0.24 10.73
CA ILE A 248 10.13 -1.67 10.97
C ILE A 248 9.49 -2.16 12.28
N ILE A 249 9.62 -1.36 13.35
CA ILE A 249 9.14 -1.70 14.69
C ILE A 249 7.85 -0.92 14.97
N LYS A 250 6.73 -1.63 14.93
CA LYS A 250 5.42 -1.06 15.20
C LYS A 250 5.26 -0.82 16.71
N THR A 251 4.68 0.32 17.06
CA THR A 251 4.17 0.57 18.41
C THR A 251 2.99 -0.36 18.71
N PRO A 252 2.63 -0.58 19.99
CA PRO A 252 1.48 -1.40 20.34
C PRO A 252 0.16 -0.95 19.70
N ARG A 253 0.01 0.36 19.44
CA ARG A 253 -1.17 0.91 18.77
C ARG A 253 -1.22 0.54 17.29
N GLU A 254 -0.09 0.59 16.61
CA GLU A 254 0.01 0.21 15.20
C GLU A 254 -0.22 -1.29 15.00
N VAL A 255 0.34 -2.13 15.88
CA VAL A 255 0.03 -3.57 15.90
C VAL A 255 -1.47 -3.81 16.11
N ALA A 256 -2.14 -3.02 16.97
CA ALA A 256 -3.57 -3.14 17.19
C ALA A 256 -4.40 -2.77 15.95
N GLU A 257 -3.98 -1.80 15.13
CA GLU A 257 -4.65 -1.52 13.85
C GLU A 257 -4.41 -2.62 12.82
N ILE A 258 -3.20 -3.17 12.73
CA ILE A 258 -2.95 -4.31 11.83
C ILE A 258 -3.81 -5.51 12.23
N ARG A 259 -4.01 -5.78 13.53
CA ARG A 259 -4.96 -6.80 14.00
C ARG A 259 -6.38 -6.55 13.50
N LYS A 260 -6.87 -5.30 13.58
CA LYS A 260 -8.19 -4.94 13.03
C LYS A 260 -8.24 -5.13 11.51
N ALA A 261 -7.14 -4.85 10.80
CA ALA A 261 -7.06 -5.07 9.35
C ALA A 261 -7.16 -6.57 9.04
N VAL A 262 -6.45 -7.42 9.78
CA VAL A 262 -6.54 -8.88 9.66
C VAL A 262 -7.97 -9.38 9.90
N GLU A 263 -8.62 -8.91 10.96
CA GLU A 263 -10.00 -9.30 11.30
C GLU A 263 -11.00 -8.85 10.20
N ALA A 264 -10.83 -7.64 9.65
CA ALA A 264 -11.66 -7.14 8.56
C ALA A 264 -11.40 -7.86 7.24
N THR A 265 -10.14 -8.20 6.93
CA THR A 265 -9.79 -9.06 5.80
C THR A 265 -10.47 -10.42 5.94
N GLN A 266 -10.41 -11.07 7.12
CA GLN A 266 -11.10 -12.34 7.36
C GLN A 266 -12.61 -12.26 7.09
N ARG A 267 -13.29 -11.21 7.56
CA ARG A 267 -14.72 -11.01 7.23
C ARG A 267 -14.95 -10.84 5.72
N GLY A 268 -14.01 -10.21 5.01
CA GLY A 268 -14.02 -10.15 3.55
C GLY A 268 -13.92 -11.53 2.89
N PHE A 269 -13.05 -12.41 3.40
CA PHE A 269 -12.98 -13.81 2.97
C PHE A 269 -14.28 -14.57 3.26
N ASP A 270 -14.85 -14.41 4.44
CA ASP A 270 -16.13 -15.05 4.83
C ASP A 270 -17.25 -14.66 3.85
N ARG A 271 -17.37 -13.37 3.52
CA ARG A 271 -18.33 -12.86 2.53
C ARG A 271 -18.07 -13.40 1.12
N VAL A 272 -16.81 -13.62 0.74
CA VAL A 272 -16.47 -14.32 -0.50
C VAL A 272 -16.96 -15.77 -0.47
N ALA A 273 -16.80 -16.48 0.65
CA ALA A 273 -17.31 -17.84 0.80
C ALA A 273 -18.83 -17.90 0.75
N ASP A 274 -19.53 -16.96 1.39
CA ASP A 274 -21.00 -16.87 1.35
C ASP A 274 -21.54 -16.83 -0.07
N ILE A 275 -20.88 -16.07 -0.95
CA ILE A 275 -21.34 -15.92 -2.34
C ILE A 275 -20.69 -16.88 -3.34
N LEU A 276 -19.73 -17.72 -2.91
CA LEU A 276 -19.06 -18.71 -3.76
C LEU A 276 -20.06 -19.62 -4.51
N PRO A 277 -21.15 -20.12 -3.89
CA PRO A 277 -22.18 -20.90 -4.60
C PRO A 277 -22.86 -20.13 -5.74
N ILE A 278 -23.00 -18.80 -5.63
CA ILE A 278 -23.55 -17.93 -6.67
C ILE A 278 -22.50 -17.67 -7.75
N ALA A 279 -21.27 -17.37 -7.37
CA ALA A 279 -20.18 -17.06 -8.30
C ALA A 279 -19.87 -18.21 -9.26
N ARG A 280 -20.07 -19.46 -8.84
CA ARG A 280 -19.96 -20.66 -9.68
C ARG A 280 -20.98 -20.72 -10.83
N GLN A 281 -22.06 -19.96 -10.76
CA GLN A 281 -23.16 -20.00 -11.73
C GLN A 281 -23.06 -18.93 -12.82
N VAL A 282 -22.08 -18.02 -12.72
CA VAL A 282 -21.94 -16.87 -13.63
C VAL A 282 -20.68 -16.96 -14.49
N LYS A 283 -20.68 -16.24 -15.61
CA LYS A 283 -19.56 -16.27 -16.58
C LYS A 283 -18.26 -15.68 -16.02
N ARG A 284 -18.35 -14.70 -15.12
CA ARG A 284 -17.22 -13.95 -14.55
C ARG A 284 -17.18 -14.17 -13.04
N GLY A 285 -17.06 -15.44 -12.64
CA GLY A 285 -17.11 -15.83 -11.23
C GLY A 285 -15.94 -15.25 -10.43
N GLU A 286 -14.71 -15.29 -10.99
CA GLU A 286 -13.52 -14.66 -10.40
C GLU A 286 -13.78 -13.16 -10.08
N ARG A 287 -14.30 -12.40 -11.06
CA ARG A 287 -14.62 -10.97 -10.90
C ARG A 287 -15.67 -10.71 -9.83
N LEU A 288 -16.65 -11.60 -9.72
CA LEU A 288 -17.71 -11.44 -8.73
C LEU A 288 -17.15 -11.61 -7.32
N LEU A 289 -16.24 -12.56 -7.11
CA LEU A 289 -15.57 -12.78 -5.83
C LEU A 289 -14.61 -11.62 -5.50
N GLU A 290 -13.78 -11.19 -6.44
CA GLU A 290 -12.92 -10.00 -6.30
C GLU A 290 -13.72 -8.75 -5.93
N ALA A 291 -14.76 -8.42 -6.70
CA ALA A 291 -15.61 -7.26 -6.41
C ALA A 291 -16.30 -7.34 -5.04
N THR A 292 -16.60 -8.55 -4.54
CA THR A 292 -17.21 -8.74 -3.22
C THR A 292 -16.21 -8.48 -2.10
N PHE A 293 -14.96 -8.92 -2.29
CA PHE A 293 -13.88 -8.59 -1.36
C PHE A 293 -13.61 -7.08 -1.36
N THR A 294 -13.43 -6.46 -2.53
CA THR A 294 -13.23 -5.00 -2.65
C THR A 294 -14.37 -4.20 -2.04
N HIS A 295 -15.63 -4.64 -2.22
CA HIS A 295 -16.78 -4.04 -1.57
C HIS A 295 -16.67 -4.10 -0.04
N SER A 296 -16.29 -5.26 0.50
CA SER A 296 -16.08 -5.46 1.95
C SER A 296 -15.02 -4.50 2.48
N CYS A 297 -13.89 -4.38 1.79
CA CYS A 297 -12.83 -3.44 2.15
C CYS A 297 -13.30 -1.99 2.15
N ARG A 298 -14.04 -1.58 1.11
CA ARG A 298 -14.55 -0.20 1.01
C ARG A 298 -15.68 0.10 2.00
N TYR A 299 -16.36 -0.93 2.49
CA TYR A 299 -17.42 -0.78 3.49
C TYR A 299 -16.83 -0.62 4.90
N GLU A 300 -15.86 -1.46 5.27
CA GLU A 300 -15.31 -1.50 6.64
C GLU A 300 -14.09 -0.61 6.87
N GLY A 301 -13.38 -0.23 5.80
CA GLY A 301 -12.13 0.53 5.87
C GLY A 301 -11.98 1.52 4.74
N ASN A 302 -10.73 1.80 4.36
CA ASN A 302 -10.43 2.70 3.26
C ASN A 302 -10.65 2.00 1.92
N TYR A 303 -9.83 1.01 1.60
CA TYR A 303 -9.86 0.30 0.32
C TYR A 303 -9.12 -1.04 0.42
N ILE A 304 -8.85 -1.68 -0.73
CA ILE A 304 -7.91 -2.81 -0.78
C ILE A 304 -6.48 -2.30 -0.61
N SER A 305 -5.62 -3.05 0.10
CA SER A 305 -4.21 -2.70 0.33
C SER A 305 -3.33 -2.90 -0.91
N PHE A 306 -3.76 -3.77 -1.82
CA PHE A 306 -3.17 -4.02 -3.14
C PHE A 306 -4.25 -4.61 -4.07
N GLU A 307 -3.96 -4.68 -5.37
CA GLU A 307 -4.89 -5.24 -6.35
C GLU A 307 -5.14 -6.73 -6.08
N THR A 308 -6.38 -7.08 -5.74
CA THR A 308 -6.77 -8.46 -5.40
C THR A 308 -6.44 -9.45 -6.52
N ASN A 309 -5.80 -10.57 -6.18
CA ASN A 309 -5.65 -11.71 -7.09
C ASN A 309 -6.71 -12.77 -6.74
N ALA A 310 -7.64 -12.98 -7.69
CA ALA A 310 -8.76 -13.90 -7.57
C ALA A 310 -8.70 -14.93 -8.70
N ALA A 311 -7.89 -15.97 -8.50
CA ALA A 311 -7.52 -16.90 -9.56
C ALA A 311 -8.05 -18.31 -9.34
N SER A 312 -8.82 -18.85 -10.29
CA SER A 312 -9.20 -20.28 -10.28
C SER A 312 -8.36 -21.14 -11.22
N GLY A 313 -8.24 -22.43 -10.90
CA GLY A 313 -7.59 -23.45 -11.73
C GLY A 313 -6.16 -23.06 -12.13
N PRO A 314 -5.77 -23.24 -13.41
CA PRO A 314 -4.43 -22.88 -13.86
C PRO A 314 -4.04 -21.41 -13.72
N ARG A 315 -4.98 -20.49 -13.43
CA ARG A 315 -4.64 -19.08 -13.23
C ARG A 315 -4.01 -18.87 -11.86
N ALA A 316 -4.27 -19.75 -10.89
CA ALA A 316 -3.66 -19.72 -9.56
C ALA A 316 -2.14 -19.97 -9.61
N THR A 317 -1.58 -20.34 -10.77
CA THR A 317 -0.13 -20.50 -10.97
C THR A 317 0.55 -19.21 -11.42
N ILE A 318 -0.19 -18.10 -11.52
CA ILE A 318 0.27 -16.78 -11.96
C ILE A 318 0.16 -15.83 -10.75
N LEU A 319 1.29 -15.31 -10.26
CA LEU A 319 1.34 -14.50 -9.03
C LEU A 319 0.52 -13.21 -9.11
N ASP A 320 0.61 -12.48 -10.22
CA ASP A 320 -0.05 -11.17 -10.39
C ASP A 320 -1.19 -11.26 -11.42
N TYR A 321 -2.10 -12.23 -11.21
CA TYR A 321 -3.28 -12.36 -12.06
C TYR A 321 -4.37 -11.39 -11.61
N HIS A 322 -4.52 -10.27 -12.34
CA HIS A 322 -5.53 -9.24 -12.05
C HIS A 322 -6.66 -9.16 -13.09
N ALA A 323 -6.61 -9.99 -14.13
CA ALA A 323 -7.71 -10.02 -15.10
C ALA A 323 -9.02 -10.47 -14.43
N ASN A 324 -8.92 -11.41 -13.48
CA ASN A 324 -9.98 -11.83 -12.56
C ASN A 324 -11.33 -12.02 -13.26
N ASP A 325 -11.41 -12.70 -14.40
CA ASP A 325 -12.65 -12.71 -15.20
C ASP A 325 -13.10 -14.02 -15.79
N HIS A 326 -12.49 -15.12 -15.36
CA HIS A 326 -12.90 -16.43 -15.79
C HIS A 326 -14.06 -16.97 -14.95
N ALA A 327 -14.76 -17.94 -15.52
CA ALA A 327 -15.76 -18.73 -14.83
C ALA A 327 -15.06 -19.72 -13.88
N LEU A 328 -15.64 -19.90 -12.70
CA LEU A 328 -15.20 -20.92 -11.74
C LEU A 328 -15.66 -22.30 -12.22
N LYS A 329 -14.85 -23.34 -12.02
CA LYS A 329 -15.21 -24.72 -12.37
C LYS A 329 -15.05 -25.67 -11.20
N ASP A 330 -15.98 -26.60 -11.09
CA ASP A 330 -15.91 -27.65 -10.08
C ASP A 330 -14.66 -28.51 -10.28
N GLY A 331 -13.99 -28.82 -9.18
CA GLY A 331 -12.72 -29.54 -9.18
C GLY A 331 -11.49 -28.67 -9.42
N GLU A 332 -11.63 -27.36 -9.68
CA GLU A 332 -10.50 -26.41 -9.63
C GLU A 332 -10.30 -25.88 -8.20
N LEU A 333 -9.07 -25.47 -7.87
CA LEU A 333 -8.79 -24.61 -6.73
C LEU A 333 -9.08 -23.15 -7.08
N PHE A 334 -9.32 -22.32 -6.08
CA PHE A 334 -9.38 -20.88 -6.15
C PHE A 334 -8.40 -20.31 -5.14
N LEU A 335 -7.46 -19.51 -5.61
CA LEU A 335 -6.53 -18.73 -4.80
C LEU A 335 -7.08 -17.32 -4.72
N LEU A 336 -7.35 -16.88 -3.50
CA LEU A 336 -7.67 -15.50 -3.19
C LEU A 336 -6.54 -14.93 -2.36
N ASP A 337 -5.84 -13.96 -2.94
CA ASP A 337 -4.82 -13.15 -2.30
C ASP A 337 -5.32 -11.71 -2.26
N ALA A 338 -5.60 -11.25 -1.05
CA ALA A 338 -6.34 -10.03 -0.83
C ALA A 338 -6.16 -9.48 0.59
N GLY A 339 -6.09 -8.16 0.69
CA GLY A 339 -5.98 -7.44 1.95
C GLY A 339 -6.80 -6.17 1.99
N ILE A 340 -7.32 -5.83 3.16
CA ILE A 340 -7.90 -4.52 3.44
C ILE A 340 -6.81 -3.53 3.85
N GLU A 341 -7.00 -2.28 3.46
CA GLU A 341 -6.41 -1.11 4.09
C GLU A 341 -7.48 -0.40 4.92
N LEU A 342 -7.25 -0.26 6.22
CA LEU A 342 -8.17 0.43 7.11
C LEU A 342 -8.18 1.94 6.85
N ASP A 343 -9.17 2.62 7.43
CA ASP A 343 -9.17 4.10 7.51
C ASP A 343 -7.86 4.65 8.06
N SER A 344 -7.23 3.96 9.02
CA SER A 344 -5.93 4.29 9.63
C SER A 344 -4.73 4.08 8.70
N LEU A 345 -4.98 3.56 7.50
CA LEU A 345 -4.04 3.13 6.46
C LEU A 345 -3.21 1.89 6.79
N TYR A 346 -3.37 1.30 7.99
CA TYR A 346 -2.77 0.00 8.27
C TYR A 346 -3.48 -1.10 7.48
N SER A 347 -2.66 -1.99 6.95
CA SER A 347 -3.06 -3.01 6.00
C SER A 347 -2.93 -4.40 6.60
N ALA A 348 -3.63 -5.35 5.99
CA ALA A 348 -3.40 -6.78 6.13
C ALA A 348 -3.08 -7.38 4.77
N ASP A 349 -2.51 -8.57 4.78
CA ASP A 349 -2.22 -9.34 3.58
C ASP A 349 -2.44 -10.83 3.85
N ILE A 350 -3.43 -11.42 3.19
CA ILE A 350 -3.84 -12.79 3.44
C ILE A 350 -4.12 -13.46 2.11
N THR A 351 -3.45 -14.60 1.90
CA THR A 351 -3.75 -15.52 0.82
C THR A 351 -4.33 -16.82 1.37
N ARG A 352 -5.43 -17.27 0.77
CA ARG A 352 -5.95 -18.63 0.95
C ARG A 352 -6.29 -19.28 -0.38
N THR A 353 -5.91 -20.54 -0.48
CA THR A 353 -6.25 -21.40 -1.61
C THR A 353 -7.28 -22.44 -1.17
N PHE A 354 -8.41 -22.52 -1.85
CA PHE A 354 -9.51 -23.40 -1.45
C PHE A 354 -10.25 -24.01 -2.64
N PRO A 355 -10.86 -25.20 -2.50
CA PRO A 355 -11.55 -25.87 -3.59
C PRO A 355 -12.84 -25.15 -3.96
N VAL A 356 -13.04 -24.85 -5.25
CA VAL A 356 -14.24 -24.15 -5.75
C VAL A 356 -15.53 -24.88 -5.35
N ASN A 357 -15.51 -26.21 -5.33
CA ASN A 357 -16.67 -27.04 -4.99
C ASN A 357 -16.75 -27.42 -3.50
N GLY A 358 -15.89 -26.85 -2.65
CA GLY A 358 -15.90 -27.09 -1.20
C GLY A 358 -15.14 -28.32 -0.72
N LYS A 359 -14.52 -29.12 -1.61
CA LYS A 359 -13.77 -30.33 -1.24
C LYS A 359 -12.47 -30.48 -2.01
N PHE A 360 -11.36 -30.68 -1.30
CA PHE A 360 -10.07 -30.91 -1.93
C PHE A 360 -10.07 -32.28 -2.61
N THR A 361 -9.51 -32.35 -3.82
CA THR A 361 -9.05 -33.65 -4.35
C THR A 361 -7.83 -34.13 -3.57
N LYS A 362 -7.47 -35.40 -3.74
CA LYS A 362 -6.26 -35.95 -3.14
C LYS A 362 -5.02 -35.14 -3.56
N GLU A 363 -4.88 -34.86 -4.85
CA GLU A 363 -3.75 -34.16 -5.42
C GLU A 363 -3.68 -32.71 -4.93
N GLN A 364 -4.82 -32.01 -4.88
CA GLN A 364 -4.87 -30.66 -4.34
C GLN A 364 -4.48 -30.63 -2.86
N ARG A 365 -4.96 -31.60 -2.08
CA ARG A 365 -4.62 -31.72 -0.65
C ARG A 365 -3.13 -32.00 -0.44
N GLU A 366 -2.51 -32.82 -1.28
CA GLU A 366 -1.07 -33.10 -1.23
C GLU A 366 -0.24 -31.82 -1.47
N ILE A 367 -0.61 -31.00 -2.47
CA ILE A 367 0.09 -29.74 -2.76
C ILE A 367 -0.16 -28.70 -1.66
N TYR A 368 -1.41 -28.53 -1.23
CA TYR A 368 -1.76 -27.61 -0.15
C TYR A 368 -1.03 -27.96 1.16
N GLN A 369 -0.94 -29.25 1.50
CA GLN A 369 -0.23 -29.69 2.70
C GLN A 369 1.27 -29.41 2.60
N ALA A 370 1.90 -29.57 1.44
CA ALA A 370 3.32 -29.23 1.26
C ALA A 370 3.59 -27.74 1.51
N VAL A 371 2.67 -26.86 1.07
CA VAL A 371 2.74 -25.42 1.36
C VAL A 371 2.56 -25.15 2.85
N LEU A 372 1.55 -25.76 3.49
CA LEU A 372 1.29 -25.61 4.92
C LEU A 372 2.48 -26.08 5.79
N ASP A 373 3.05 -27.24 5.47
CA ASP A 373 4.22 -27.80 6.16
C ASP A 373 5.42 -26.83 6.07
N SER A 374 5.58 -26.12 4.96
CA SER A 374 6.64 -25.12 4.78
C SER A 374 6.39 -23.83 5.58
N ALA A 375 5.14 -23.38 5.70
CA ALA A 375 4.77 -22.25 6.55
C ALA A 375 5.05 -22.58 8.04
N ASP A 376 4.65 -23.77 8.49
CA ASP A 376 4.88 -24.19 9.87
C ASP A 376 6.39 -24.34 10.18
N ALA A 377 7.20 -24.78 9.20
CA ALA A 377 8.65 -24.82 9.33
C ALA A 377 9.25 -23.41 9.51
N ALA A 378 8.73 -22.40 8.79
CA ALA A 378 9.15 -21.01 8.91
C ALA A 378 8.85 -20.45 10.31
N ILE A 379 7.65 -20.68 10.85
CA ILE A 379 7.26 -20.25 12.20
C ILE A 379 8.16 -20.90 13.26
N ALA A 380 8.50 -22.18 13.07
CA ALA A 380 9.42 -22.88 13.97
C ALA A 380 10.85 -22.30 13.88
N ALA A 381 11.29 -21.85 12.70
CA ALA A 381 12.58 -21.19 12.53
C ALA A 381 12.62 -19.80 13.17
N ALA A 382 11.57 -18.99 12.99
CA ALA A 382 11.43 -17.64 13.56
C ALA A 382 11.54 -17.62 15.10
N ASN A 383 11.15 -18.73 15.76
CA ASN A 383 11.17 -18.86 17.21
C ASN A 383 12.49 -19.44 17.77
N LYS A 384 13.53 -19.59 16.95
CA LYS A 384 14.88 -19.95 17.42
C LYS A 384 15.61 -18.73 18.01
N PRO A 385 16.48 -18.91 19.01
CA PRO A 385 17.24 -17.79 19.58
C PRO A 385 18.08 -17.05 18.52
N GLY A 386 17.87 -15.74 18.40
CA GLY A 386 18.61 -14.89 17.47
C GLY A 386 18.22 -15.07 16.00
N ALA A 387 17.06 -15.68 15.73
CA ALA A 387 16.55 -15.85 14.38
C ALA A 387 16.43 -14.52 13.64
N VAL A 388 16.73 -14.55 12.34
CA VAL A 388 16.53 -13.45 11.40
C VAL A 388 15.45 -13.84 10.38
N TYR A 389 14.97 -12.88 9.58
CA TYR A 389 13.95 -13.16 8.57
C TYR A 389 14.41 -14.23 7.55
N HIS A 390 15.68 -14.20 7.12
CA HIS A 390 16.22 -15.20 6.20
C HIS A 390 16.17 -16.64 6.73
N ASP A 391 16.23 -16.86 8.06
CA ASP A 391 16.10 -18.22 8.62
C ASP A 391 14.72 -18.83 8.33
N MET A 392 13.69 -17.99 8.24
CA MET A 392 12.34 -18.41 7.86
C MET A 392 12.28 -18.82 6.40
N MET A 393 12.83 -17.98 5.52
CA MET A 393 12.90 -18.25 4.08
C MET A 393 13.66 -19.55 3.81
N ASP A 394 14.82 -19.74 4.43
CA ASP A 394 15.61 -20.98 4.31
C ASP A 394 14.81 -22.21 4.78
N ALA A 395 14.06 -22.08 5.89
CA ALA A 395 13.23 -23.17 6.38
C ALA A 395 12.08 -23.54 5.42
N VAL A 396 11.47 -22.56 4.77
CA VAL A 396 10.50 -22.80 3.68
C VAL A 396 11.18 -23.57 2.54
N MET A 397 12.32 -23.08 2.05
CA MET A 397 13.01 -23.69 0.90
C MET A 397 13.43 -25.14 1.18
N VAL A 398 13.91 -25.44 2.39
CA VAL A 398 14.21 -26.81 2.84
C VAL A 398 12.96 -27.69 2.82
N SER A 399 11.85 -27.23 3.41
CA SER A 399 10.60 -27.99 3.45
C SER A 399 10.04 -28.27 2.05
N ILE A 400 10.09 -27.26 1.17
CA ILE A 400 9.62 -27.36 -0.22
C ILE A 400 10.48 -28.32 -1.03
N ALA A 401 11.80 -28.26 -0.93
CA ALA A 401 12.69 -29.17 -1.65
C ALA A 401 12.40 -30.65 -1.31
N HIS A 402 12.27 -30.97 -0.02
CA HIS A 402 11.91 -32.32 0.42
C HIS A 402 10.49 -32.73 0.01
N SER A 403 9.54 -31.80 0.01
CA SER A 403 8.18 -32.06 -0.45
C SER A 403 8.14 -32.37 -1.95
N LEU A 404 8.84 -31.58 -2.78
CA LEU A 404 8.92 -31.80 -4.23
C LEU A 404 9.63 -33.11 -4.58
N GLU A 405 10.66 -33.50 -3.83
CA GLU A 405 11.29 -34.82 -3.96
C GLU A 405 10.28 -35.94 -3.66
N LYS A 406 9.58 -35.87 -2.53
CA LYS A 406 8.56 -36.85 -2.12
C LYS A 406 7.41 -36.97 -3.13
N LEU A 407 7.02 -35.86 -3.76
CA LEU A 407 6.00 -35.82 -4.81
C LEU A 407 6.50 -36.34 -6.16
N GLY A 408 7.81 -36.56 -6.32
CA GLY A 408 8.44 -36.99 -7.56
C GLY A 408 8.51 -35.90 -8.63
N ILE A 409 8.54 -34.63 -8.22
CA ILE A 409 8.61 -33.45 -9.09
C ILE A 409 10.07 -32.99 -9.25
N LEU A 410 10.84 -33.04 -8.16
CA LEU A 410 12.24 -32.62 -8.18
C LEU A 410 13.09 -33.61 -9.02
N PRO A 411 13.88 -33.14 -10.01
CA PRO A 411 14.66 -34.02 -10.88
C PRO A 411 15.94 -34.57 -10.22
N VAL A 412 16.30 -34.03 -9.06
CA VAL A 412 17.47 -34.38 -8.24
C VAL A 412 17.00 -34.63 -6.80
N SER A 413 17.88 -35.12 -5.92
CA SER A 413 17.50 -35.23 -4.50
C SER A 413 17.33 -33.86 -3.86
N ALA A 414 16.58 -33.78 -2.77
CA ALA A 414 16.42 -32.52 -2.04
C ALA A 414 17.78 -31.98 -1.55
N GLU A 415 18.68 -32.85 -1.10
CA GLU A 415 20.03 -32.46 -0.66
C GLU A 415 20.86 -31.88 -1.80
N GLU A 416 20.72 -32.40 -3.02
CA GLU A 416 21.39 -31.82 -4.19
C GLU A 416 20.81 -30.44 -4.53
N ALA A 417 19.49 -30.30 -4.47
CA ALA A 417 18.84 -29.03 -4.75
C ALA A 417 19.10 -27.95 -3.69
N LEU A 418 19.33 -28.33 -2.43
CA LEU A 418 19.63 -27.39 -1.34
C LEU A 418 21.10 -26.95 -1.30
N ARG A 419 21.94 -27.39 -2.25
CA ARG A 419 23.31 -26.88 -2.38
C ARG A 419 23.29 -25.42 -2.86
N PRO A 420 24.35 -24.62 -2.58
CA PRO A 420 24.43 -23.22 -3.00
C PRO A 420 24.29 -22.95 -4.51
N ASP A 421 24.47 -23.98 -5.34
CA ASP A 421 24.32 -23.93 -6.79
C ASP A 421 23.18 -24.82 -7.32
N GLY A 422 22.42 -25.47 -6.44
CA GLY A 422 21.32 -26.37 -6.79
C GLY A 422 20.06 -25.61 -7.18
N HIS A 423 19.33 -25.11 -6.19
CA HIS A 423 18.14 -24.25 -6.28
C HIS A 423 17.06 -24.68 -7.30
N GLN A 424 17.02 -25.95 -7.74
CA GLN A 424 16.06 -26.38 -8.77
C GLN A 424 14.60 -26.27 -8.31
N TYR A 425 14.35 -26.30 -6.99
CA TYR A 425 13.02 -26.06 -6.41
C TYR A 425 12.47 -24.65 -6.71
N ASN A 426 13.35 -23.67 -7.01
CA ASN A 426 12.95 -22.31 -7.39
C ASN A 426 12.16 -22.26 -8.70
N ARG A 427 12.09 -23.36 -9.46
CA ARG A 427 11.19 -23.47 -10.61
C ARG A 427 9.71 -23.35 -10.20
N TRP A 428 9.34 -23.82 -9.01
CA TRP A 428 7.94 -23.93 -8.57
C TRP A 428 7.60 -23.09 -7.34
N LEU A 429 8.61 -22.58 -6.62
CA LEU A 429 8.50 -21.49 -5.64
C LEU A 429 9.51 -20.41 -6.04
N TYR A 430 9.05 -19.34 -6.69
CA TYR A 430 9.92 -18.36 -7.36
C TYR A 430 9.80 -16.92 -6.84
N HIS A 431 9.09 -16.72 -5.73
CA HIS A 431 8.98 -15.43 -5.04
C HIS A 431 9.55 -15.53 -3.61
N GLY A 432 9.72 -14.37 -2.96
CA GLY A 432 10.06 -14.30 -1.54
C GLY A 432 8.95 -14.92 -0.69
N THR A 433 9.27 -15.38 0.51
CA THR A 433 8.32 -16.10 1.38
C THR A 433 7.61 -15.19 2.37
N GLY A 434 7.57 -13.89 2.07
CA GLY A 434 7.04 -12.82 2.94
C GLY A 434 7.78 -11.49 2.78
N HIS A 435 7.20 -10.47 3.39
CA HIS A 435 7.74 -9.11 3.46
C HIS A 435 7.24 -8.41 4.73
N HIS A 436 7.85 -7.28 5.09
CA HIS A 436 7.30 -6.43 6.15
C HIS A 436 5.90 -5.91 5.77
N LEU A 437 5.05 -5.74 6.80
CA LEU A 437 3.66 -5.28 6.65
C LEU A 437 3.37 -4.16 7.65
N GLY A 438 2.56 -3.18 7.25
CA GLY A 438 2.09 -2.12 8.14
C GLY A 438 1.21 -1.12 7.40
N LEU A 439 1.66 0.13 7.24
CA LEU A 439 0.91 1.15 6.52
C LEU A 439 0.87 0.92 5.01
N ASP A 440 1.81 0.14 4.48
CA ASP A 440 1.78 -0.41 3.13
C ASP A 440 1.75 -1.94 3.22
N CYS A 441 1.21 -2.60 2.20
CA CYS A 441 1.30 -4.07 2.04
C CYS A 441 2.79 -4.49 2.04
N HIS A 442 3.58 -3.97 1.10
CA HIS A 442 5.04 -4.08 1.12
C HIS A 442 5.67 -2.93 1.93
N ASP A 443 5.60 -3.02 3.25
CA ASP A 443 6.14 -2.01 4.17
C ASP A 443 7.68 -2.07 4.25
N ALA A 444 8.30 -0.94 4.62
CA ALA A 444 9.74 -0.79 4.84
C ALA A 444 10.61 -1.32 3.69
N TYR A 445 10.11 -1.22 2.45
CA TYR A 445 10.68 -1.83 1.25
C TYR A 445 12.14 -1.43 0.98
N ARG A 446 12.53 -0.21 1.37
CA ARG A 446 13.87 0.35 1.17
C ARG A 446 14.74 0.24 2.41
N ALA A 447 14.25 -0.37 3.49
CA ALA A 447 15.07 -0.61 4.67
C ALA A 447 16.36 -1.35 4.30
N ARG A 448 17.47 -0.97 4.94
CA ARG A 448 18.75 -1.63 4.72
C ARG A 448 18.76 -3.00 5.39
N ASN A 449 19.42 -3.95 4.73
CA ASN A 449 19.67 -5.32 5.19
C ASN A 449 20.06 -5.44 6.67
N GLU A 450 20.91 -4.54 7.18
CA GLU A 450 21.36 -4.52 8.58
C GLU A 450 20.25 -4.29 9.62
N PHE A 451 19.09 -3.79 9.19
CA PHE A 451 17.88 -3.64 10.02
C PHE A 451 16.81 -4.68 9.66
N TYR A 452 16.76 -5.08 8.39
CA TYR A 452 15.90 -6.12 7.83
C TYR A 452 16.37 -6.41 6.40
N PRO A 453 16.51 -7.68 5.95
CA PRO A 453 16.15 -8.93 6.62
C PRO A 453 17.26 -9.61 7.45
N ASP A 454 18.48 -9.05 7.51
CA ASP A 454 19.66 -9.70 8.13
C ASP A 454 19.82 -9.38 9.63
N ALA A 455 18.80 -8.79 10.26
CA ALA A 455 18.81 -8.44 11.68
C ALA A 455 17.97 -9.42 12.51
N PRO A 456 18.30 -9.63 13.80
CA PRO A 456 17.47 -10.42 14.69
C PRO A 456 16.05 -9.88 14.77
N LEU A 457 15.07 -10.80 14.78
CA LEU A 457 13.67 -10.48 15.00
C LEU A 457 13.49 -9.77 16.35
N LYS A 458 12.70 -8.69 16.36
CA LYS A 458 12.45 -7.85 17.55
C LYS A 458 10.96 -7.65 17.79
N PRO A 459 10.53 -7.50 19.05
CA PRO A 459 9.15 -7.15 19.38
C PRO A 459 8.63 -5.98 18.55
N GLY A 460 7.40 -6.10 18.03
CA GLY A 460 6.76 -5.10 17.18
C GLY A 460 7.07 -5.23 15.69
N MET A 461 7.96 -6.13 15.27
CA MET A 461 8.07 -6.49 13.85
C MET A 461 6.81 -7.23 13.40
N VAL A 462 6.26 -6.80 12.25
CA VAL A 462 5.12 -7.44 11.58
C VAL A 462 5.49 -7.72 10.14
N PHE A 463 5.20 -8.93 9.65
CA PHE A 463 5.51 -9.40 8.31
C PHE A 463 4.54 -10.49 7.86
N THR A 464 4.39 -10.65 6.56
CA THR A 464 3.69 -11.77 5.94
C THR A 464 4.55 -13.03 5.96
N LEU A 465 3.91 -14.20 5.87
CA LEU A 465 4.54 -15.50 5.62
C LEU A 465 3.72 -16.22 4.55
N GLU A 466 4.25 -16.28 3.33
CA GLU A 466 3.48 -16.59 2.13
C GLU A 466 4.10 -17.68 1.23
N PRO A 467 4.49 -18.85 1.74
CA PRO A 467 4.98 -19.90 0.87
C PRO A 467 3.92 -20.31 -0.17
N GLY A 468 4.39 -20.71 -1.36
CA GLY A 468 3.52 -21.18 -2.43
C GLY A 468 4.17 -22.22 -3.35
N LEU A 469 3.33 -22.95 -4.07
CA LEU A 469 3.73 -23.88 -5.13
C LEU A 469 2.86 -23.65 -6.35
N TYR A 470 3.50 -23.45 -7.51
CA TYR A 470 2.82 -23.10 -8.75
C TYR A 470 3.25 -24.03 -9.88
N PHE A 471 2.35 -24.93 -10.28
CA PHE A 471 2.61 -25.89 -11.35
C PHE A 471 1.88 -25.49 -12.62
N ASP A 472 2.58 -24.85 -13.56
CA ASP A 472 2.00 -24.48 -14.86
C ASP A 472 1.36 -25.70 -15.55
N ALA A 473 0.21 -25.50 -16.21
CA ALA A 473 -0.54 -26.57 -16.86
C ALA A 473 0.24 -27.27 -17.99
N ALA A 474 1.22 -26.60 -18.58
CA ALA A 474 2.09 -27.11 -19.63
C ALA A 474 3.47 -27.58 -19.13
N ASP A 475 3.73 -27.58 -17.82
CA ASP A 475 5.02 -28.02 -17.29
C ASP A 475 5.16 -29.55 -17.34
N GLU A 476 5.86 -30.06 -18.35
CA GLU A 476 6.09 -31.49 -18.54
C GLU A 476 6.98 -32.12 -17.46
N MET A 477 7.73 -31.32 -16.70
CA MET A 477 8.51 -31.81 -15.54
C MET A 477 7.61 -32.19 -14.36
N VAL A 478 6.39 -31.66 -14.31
CA VAL A 478 5.41 -31.96 -13.27
C VAL A 478 4.58 -33.18 -13.70
N PRO A 479 4.35 -34.17 -12.83
CA PRO A 479 3.41 -35.26 -13.09
C PRO A 479 2.04 -34.71 -13.50
N GLU A 480 1.43 -35.29 -14.54
CA GLU A 480 0.18 -34.79 -15.15
C GLU A 480 -0.92 -34.47 -14.13
N ARG A 481 -1.03 -35.27 -13.06
CA ARG A 481 -2.02 -35.10 -11.99
C ARG A 481 -1.88 -33.82 -11.14
N TYR A 482 -0.70 -33.17 -11.15
CA TYR A 482 -0.46 -31.92 -10.40
C TYR A 482 -0.42 -30.68 -11.29
N ARG A 483 -0.45 -30.83 -12.62
CA ARG A 483 -0.36 -29.70 -13.56
C ARG A 483 -1.58 -28.78 -13.43
N GLY A 484 -1.35 -27.48 -13.49
CA GLY A 484 -2.38 -26.46 -13.33
C GLY A 484 -2.84 -26.23 -11.89
N ILE A 485 -2.17 -26.82 -10.90
CA ILE A 485 -2.43 -26.58 -9.47
C ILE A 485 -1.46 -25.49 -8.99
N GLY A 486 -2.03 -24.39 -8.51
CA GLY A 486 -1.33 -23.37 -7.73
C GLY A 486 -1.91 -23.32 -6.32
N ALA A 487 -1.07 -23.20 -5.30
CA ALA A 487 -1.49 -22.98 -3.92
C ALA A 487 -0.51 -22.05 -3.21
N ARG A 488 -1.05 -21.07 -2.50
CA ARG A 488 -0.36 -20.20 -1.54
C ARG A 488 -1.16 -20.14 -0.25
N ILE A 489 -0.46 -20.10 0.87
CA ILE A 489 -1.02 -19.86 2.19
C ILE A 489 -0.22 -18.70 2.76
N GLU A 490 -0.90 -17.61 3.09
CA GLU A 490 -0.26 -16.42 3.60
C GLU A 490 -0.91 -15.93 4.89
N ASP A 491 -0.09 -15.77 5.90
CA ASP A 491 -0.48 -15.33 7.23
C ASP A 491 0.34 -14.11 7.66
N ASP A 492 -0.32 -13.19 8.34
CA ASP A 492 0.33 -12.07 9.01
C ASP A 492 0.89 -12.54 10.36
N LEU A 493 2.14 -12.22 10.62
CA LEU A 493 2.88 -12.58 11.84
C LEU A 493 3.30 -11.34 12.60
N VAL A 494 3.36 -11.46 13.93
CA VAL A 494 3.95 -10.45 14.82
C VAL A 494 4.96 -11.09 15.75
N VAL A 495 6.07 -10.41 15.98
CA VAL A 495 6.97 -10.71 17.11
C VAL A 495 6.43 -10.00 18.33
N ASP A 496 5.99 -10.75 19.34
CA ASP A 496 5.41 -10.17 20.55
C ASP A 496 6.46 -9.61 21.51
N GLU A 497 6.01 -9.06 22.65
CA GLU A 497 6.87 -8.46 23.68
C GLU A 497 7.85 -9.46 24.32
N ASP A 498 7.54 -10.76 24.29
CA ASP A 498 8.41 -11.84 24.78
C ASP A 498 9.42 -12.30 23.72
N GLY A 499 9.38 -11.71 22.51
CA GLY A 499 10.21 -12.08 21.37
C GLY A 499 9.74 -13.34 20.64
N VAL A 500 8.49 -13.78 20.88
CA VAL A 500 7.89 -14.95 20.23
C VAL A 500 7.15 -14.50 18.98
N THR A 501 7.45 -15.14 17.85
CA THR A 501 6.74 -14.91 16.59
C THR A 501 5.41 -15.68 16.61
N LYS A 502 4.30 -14.95 16.47
CA LYS A 502 2.92 -15.44 16.56
C LYS A 502 2.11 -15.04 15.33
N LEU A 503 1.15 -15.87 14.96
CA LEU A 503 0.12 -15.55 13.97
C LEU A 503 -0.79 -14.43 14.48
N LEU A 504 -0.95 -13.38 13.68
CA LEU A 504 -2.05 -12.44 13.76
C LEU A 504 -3.29 -13.01 13.08
N THR A 505 -3.10 -13.67 11.94
CA THR A 505 -4.18 -14.31 11.19
C THR A 505 -4.81 -15.45 11.97
N THR A 506 -6.13 -15.38 12.18
CA THR A 506 -6.90 -16.42 12.89
C THR A 506 -7.73 -17.29 11.94
N PHE A 507 -7.48 -17.18 10.65
CA PHE A 507 -8.25 -17.84 9.60
C PHE A 507 -7.90 -19.32 9.47
N ALA A 508 -8.83 -20.13 8.94
CA ALA A 508 -8.62 -21.56 8.67
C ALA A 508 -7.31 -21.82 7.91
N ARG A 509 -6.48 -22.77 8.38
CA ARG A 509 -5.17 -23.09 7.77
C ARG A 509 -5.10 -24.50 7.24
N THR A 510 -5.61 -25.49 7.96
CA THR A 510 -5.54 -26.88 7.52
C THR A 510 -6.58 -27.16 6.42
N PRO A 511 -6.36 -28.17 5.55
CA PRO A 511 -7.37 -28.56 4.55
C PRO A 511 -8.74 -28.86 5.17
N ASP A 512 -8.78 -29.49 6.35
CA ASP A 512 -10.03 -29.83 7.03
C ASP A 512 -10.73 -28.59 7.59
N GLU A 513 -9.98 -27.63 8.13
CA GLU A 513 -10.52 -26.33 8.56
C GLU A 513 -11.09 -25.55 7.38
N ILE A 514 -10.40 -25.53 6.22
CA ILE A 514 -10.87 -24.86 5.01
C ILE A 514 -12.17 -25.49 4.49
N GLU A 515 -12.25 -26.83 4.44
CA GLU A 515 -13.50 -27.50 4.04
C GLU A 515 -14.64 -27.26 5.03
N ALA A 516 -14.35 -27.19 6.33
CA ALA A 516 -15.34 -26.88 7.36
C ALA A 516 -15.81 -25.42 7.25
N TRP A 517 -14.88 -24.49 7.01
CA TRP A 517 -15.17 -23.08 6.78
C TRP A 517 -16.09 -22.90 5.57
N LEU A 518 -15.75 -23.47 4.41
CA LEU A 518 -16.61 -23.40 3.21
C LEU A 518 -17.99 -24.02 3.43
N ALA A 519 -18.09 -25.08 4.22
CA ALA A 519 -19.36 -25.74 4.51
C ALA A 519 -20.25 -24.96 5.50
N ALA A 520 -19.67 -24.02 6.25
CA ALA A 520 -20.36 -23.18 7.22
C ALA A 520 -20.86 -21.85 6.63
N HIS A 521 -20.52 -21.53 5.38
CA HIS A 521 -20.88 -20.28 4.71
C HIS A 521 -21.86 -20.52 3.56
N GLY A 522 -22.82 -19.62 3.40
CA GLY A 522 -23.83 -19.68 2.35
C GLY A 522 -24.44 -18.32 2.02
N PRO A 523 -25.15 -18.18 0.89
CA PRO A 523 -25.70 -16.89 0.46
C PRO A 523 -26.69 -16.25 1.45
N GLU A 524 -27.29 -17.06 2.32
CA GLU A 524 -28.14 -16.63 3.43
C GLU A 524 -27.40 -15.83 4.51
N ASP A 525 -26.09 -16.08 4.67
CA ASP A 525 -25.26 -15.46 5.71
C ASP A 525 -24.66 -14.12 5.25
N TYR A 526 -24.59 -13.89 3.93
CA TYR A 526 -23.96 -12.72 3.33
C TYR A 526 -24.43 -11.39 3.93
N LEU A 527 -25.75 -11.19 4.05
CA LEU A 527 -26.30 -9.96 4.62
C LEU A 527 -26.12 -9.91 6.14
N GLN A 528 -26.19 -11.05 6.82
CA GLN A 528 -26.09 -11.13 8.27
C GLN A 528 -24.71 -10.67 8.76
N SER A 529 -23.64 -11.01 8.03
CA SER A 529 -22.27 -10.55 8.29
C SER A 529 -22.15 -9.02 8.40
N PHE A 530 -22.87 -8.25 7.57
CA PHE A 530 -22.87 -6.79 7.68
C PHE A 530 -23.63 -6.29 8.91
N LEU A 531 -24.76 -6.93 9.25
CA LEU A 531 -25.54 -6.56 10.43
C LEU A 531 -24.78 -6.83 11.74
N ASP A 532 -24.03 -7.93 11.78
CA ASP A 532 -23.19 -8.29 12.92
C ASP A 532 -22.02 -7.31 13.07
N HIS A 533 -21.42 -6.87 11.96
CA HIS A 533 -20.40 -5.81 11.96
C HIS A 533 -20.96 -4.48 12.49
N GLU A 534 -22.13 -4.04 12.00
CA GLU A 534 -22.78 -2.82 12.49
C GLU A 534 -23.09 -2.87 13.99
N ALA A 535 -23.55 -4.03 14.47
CA ALA A 535 -23.80 -4.24 15.90
C ALA A 535 -22.51 -4.14 16.72
N ALA A 536 -21.41 -4.71 16.24
CA ALA A 536 -20.11 -4.66 16.92
C ALA A 536 -19.48 -3.25 16.92
N CYS A 537 -19.72 -2.44 15.88
CA CYS A 537 -19.24 -1.06 15.82
C CYS A 537 -20.07 -0.06 16.66
N ALA A 538 -21.28 -0.45 17.08
CA ALA A 538 -22.16 0.37 17.90
C ALA A 538 -21.87 0.26 19.42
N GLU A 539 -21.13 -0.77 19.84
CA GLU A 539 -20.64 -1.00 21.21
C GLU A 539 -19.29 -0.31 21.44
#